data_AF-A0A7C3GZF3-F1
#
_entry.id   AF-A0A7C3GZF3-F1
#
_cell.length_a   1.000
_cell.length_b   1.000
_cell.length_c   1.000
_cell.angle_alpha   90.00
_cell.angle_beta   90.00
_cell.angle_gamma   90.00
#
_symmetry.space_group_name_H-M   'P 1'
#
loop_
_entity.id
_entity.type
_entity.pdbx_description
1 polymer ?
#
loop_
_entity_poly.entity_id
_entity_poly.type
_entity_poly.pdbx_seq_one_letter_code
_entity_poly.pdbx_strand_id
1 'polypeptide(L)' 'MPSPGYLALYQRGELARRIEATWAMLAPCRLCPHRCGVDRLRGERGVCRMGATVCLDTEGFFRARAEEALLDLE' A
#
# COMPACT_ATOMS: atom_id res chain seq x y z
N MET A 1 8.96 7.96 -28.34
CA MET A 1 8.45 6.96 -27.37
C MET A 1 7.41 7.64 -26.50
N PRO A 2 6.21 7.06 -26.31
CA PRO A 2 5.22 7.62 -25.39
C PRO A 2 5.73 7.52 -23.95
N SER A 3 5.37 8.50 -23.12
CA SER A 3 5.69 8.47 -21.69
C SER A 3 4.94 7.34 -20.99
N PRO A 4 5.54 6.71 -19.95
CA PRO A 4 4.83 5.77 -19.10
C PRO A 4 3.54 6.36 -18.53
N GLY A 5 2.45 5.57 -18.56
CA GLY A 5 1.12 6.05 -18.15
C GLY A 5 1.04 6.53 -16.70
N TYR A 6 1.85 5.98 -15.80
CA TYR A 6 1.89 6.41 -14.39
C TYR A 6 2.36 7.86 -14.22
N LEU A 7 3.26 8.35 -15.09
CA LEU A 7 3.71 9.74 -15.06
C LEU A 7 2.57 10.70 -15.38
N ALA A 8 1.73 10.35 -16.35
CA ALA A 8 0.57 11.15 -16.70
C ALA A 8 -0.49 11.14 -15.58
N LEU A 9 -0.64 10.02 -14.87
CA LEU A 9 -1.51 9.94 -13.68
C LEU A 9 -0.95 10.77 -12.51
N TYR A 10 0.37 10.80 -12.35
CA TYR A 10 1.06 11.59 -11.33
C TYR A 10 0.87 13.09 -11.60
N GLN A 11 1.17 13.54 -12.82
CA GLN A 11 1.02 14.94 -13.23
C GLN A 11 -0.41 15.46 -13.10
N ARG A 12 -1.41 14.59 -13.26
CA ARG A 12 -2.84 14.93 -13.10
C ARG A 12 -3.36 14.79 -11.66
N GLY A 13 -2.50 14.45 -10.69
CA GLY A 13 -2.89 14.25 -9.29
C GLY A 13 -3.80 13.03 -9.04
N GLU A 14 -4.00 12.18 -10.05
CA GLU A 14 -4.85 10.98 -9.96
C GLU A 14 -4.22 9.93 -9.04
N LEU A 15 -2.89 9.82 -9.05
CA LEU A 15 -2.18 8.92 -8.15
C LEU A 15 -2.43 9.25 -6.67
N ALA A 16 -2.37 10.53 -6.29
CA ALA A 16 -2.65 10.95 -4.93
C ALA A 16 -4.09 10.58 -4.51
N ARG A 17 -5.08 10.85 -5.36
CA ARG A 17 -6.48 10.48 -5.10
C ARG A 17 -6.69 8.97 -4.93
N ARG A 18 -5.96 8.15 -5.69
CA ARG A 18 -6.02 6.69 -5.56
C ARG A 18 -5.34 6.19 -4.29
N ILE A 19 -4.24 6.83 -3.87
CA ILE A 19 -3.56 6.49 -2.62
C ILE A 19 -4.51 6.73 -1.44
N GLU A 20 -5.15 7.91 -1.36
CA GLU A 20 -6.16 8.24 -0.36
C GLU A 20 -7.31 7.21 -0.32
N ALA A 21 -7.89 6.90 -1.49
CA ALA A 21 -8.95 5.90 -1.58
C ALA A 21 -8.49 4.51 -1.12
N THR A 22 -7.22 4.15 -1.38
CA THR A 22 -6.65 2.86 -0.96
C THR A 22 -6.45 2.82 0.56
N TRP A 23 -6.00 3.91 1.18
CA TRP A 23 -5.90 4.03 2.64
C TRP A 23 -7.26 3.86 3.33
N ALA A 24 -8.32 4.45 2.78
CA ALA A 24 -9.67 4.26 3.29
C ALA A 24 -10.15 2.80 3.21
N MET A 25 -9.63 2.02 2.25
CA MET A 25 -9.94 0.59 2.10
C MET A 25 -9.12 -0.32 3.02
N LEU A 26 -8.22 0.20 3.84
CA LEU A 26 -7.44 -0.58 4.80
C LEU A 26 -8.17 -0.80 6.14
N ALA A 27 -9.21 -0.01 6.42
CA ALA A 27 -10.00 -0.06 7.64
C ALA A 27 -11.47 0.31 7.36
N PRO A 28 -12.36 -0.66 7.08
CA PRO A 28 -12.11 -2.10 7.07
C PRO A 28 -11.37 -2.55 5.79
N CYS A 29 -10.50 -3.55 5.92
CA CYS A 29 -9.75 -4.12 4.80
C CYS A 29 -10.66 -4.68 3.69
N ARG A 30 -10.58 -4.06 2.51
CA ARG A 30 -11.25 -4.51 1.26
C ARG A 30 -10.29 -4.94 0.16
N LEU A 31 -8.98 -4.85 0.40
CA LEU A 31 -7.95 -5.11 -0.63
C LEU A 31 -7.62 -6.60 -0.81
N CYS A 32 -7.77 -7.44 0.22
CA CYS A 32 -7.48 -8.87 0.06
C CYS A 32 -8.64 -9.60 -0.63
N PRO A 33 -8.38 -10.68 -1.40
CA PRO A 33 -9.42 -11.50 -2.03
C PRO A 33 -10.45 -12.05 -1.02
N HIS A 34 -10.00 -12.33 0.21
CA HIS A 34 -10.85 -12.81 1.29
C HIS A 34 -11.77 -11.74 1.92
N ARG A 35 -11.59 -10.46 1.56
CA ARG A 35 -12.32 -9.32 2.15
C ARG A 35 -12.39 -9.38 3.68
N CYS A 36 -11.25 -9.63 4.33
CA CYS A 36 -11.18 -9.96 5.75
C CYS A 36 -11.70 -8.87 6.70
N GLY A 37 -11.88 -7.63 6.25
CA GLY A 37 -12.55 -6.59 7.03
C GLY A 37 -11.79 -6.04 8.24
N VAL A 38 -10.62 -6.59 8.57
CA VAL A 38 -9.79 -6.12 9.69
C VAL A 38 -9.34 -4.68 9.52
N ASP A 39 -9.03 -4.01 10.62
CA ASP A 39 -8.42 -2.68 10.62
C ASP A 39 -6.89 -2.79 10.53
N ARG A 40 -6.35 -2.64 9.32
CA ARG A 40 -4.90 -2.70 9.12
C ARG A 40 -4.18 -1.50 9.75
N LEU A 41 -4.84 -0.34 9.85
CA LEU A 41 -4.24 0.88 10.42
C LEU A 41 -4.00 0.74 11.92
N ARG A 42 -4.78 -0.11 12.59
CA ARG A 42 -4.58 -0.50 14.00
C ARG A 42 -3.63 -1.68 14.19
N GLY A 43 -3.03 -2.18 13.11
CA GLY A 43 -2.09 -3.30 13.13
C GLY A 43 -2.75 -4.68 13.15
N GLU A 44 -4.07 -4.78 12.93
CA GLU A 44 -4.76 -6.06 12.88
C GLU A 44 -4.34 -6.87 11.64
N ARG A 45 -4.24 -8.19 11.83
CA ARG A 45 -3.88 -9.13 10.77
C ARG A 45 -5.07 -10.02 10.47
N GLY A 46 -5.54 -9.97 9.23
CA GLY A 46 -6.59 -10.86 8.73
C GLY A 46 -6.04 -12.25 8.37
N VAL A 47 -6.90 -13.07 7.77
CA VAL A 47 -6.55 -14.43 7.32
C VAL A 47 -5.36 -14.48 6.35
N CYS A 48 -5.16 -13.40 5.60
CA CYS A 48 -4.01 -13.23 4.69
C CYS A 48 -2.67 -12.97 5.41
N ARG A 49 -2.68 -12.77 6.73
CA ARG A 49 -1.53 -12.49 7.61
C ARG A 49 -0.72 -11.22 7.27
N MET A 50 -1.18 -10.42 6.32
CA MET A 50 -0.61 -9.14 5.90
C MET A 50 -1.03 -7.98 6.84
N GLY A 51 -0.07 -7.12 7.21
CA GLY A 51 -0.27 -5.87 7.96
C GLY A 51 -0.46 -4.63 7.07
N ALA A 52 -0.39 -3.42 7.63
CA ALA A 52 -0.49 -2.17 6.86
C ALA A 52 0.77 -1.84 6.04
N THR A 53 1.94 -2.30 6.47
CA THR A 53 3.21 -2.15 5.75
C THR A 53 3.53 -3.46 5.04
N VAL A 54 3.10 -3.58 3.79
CA VAL A 54 3.45 -4.71 2.93
C VAL A 54 4.18 -4.16 1.72
N CYS A 55 5.42 -4.61 1.53
CA CYS A 55 6.16 -4.35 0.30
C CYS A 55 5.88 -5.50 -0.68
N LEU A 56 5.59 -5.15 -1.93
CA LEU A 56 5.59 -6.10 -3.04
C LEU A 56 6.98 -6.06 -3.65
N ASP A 57 7.86 -6.98 -3.23
CA ASP A 57 9.11 -7.26 -3.92
C ASP A 57 8.90 -8.40 -4.93
N THR A 58 9.88 -8.58 -5.83
CA THR A 58 9.85 -9.61 -6.87
C THR A 58 9.85 -11.04 -6.34
N GLU A 59 10.16 -11.24 -5.05
CA GLU A 59 10.40 -12.54 -4.43
C GLU A 59 9.35 -12.91 -3.36
N GLY A 60 8.31 -12.09 -3.17
CA GLY A 60 7.14 -12.43 -2.36
C GLY A 60 7.42 -12.58 -0.86
N PHE A 61 6.77 -11.72 -0.07
CA PHE A 61 6.55 -11.89 1.37
C PHE A 61 7.84 -11.97 2.21
N PHE A 62 8.63 -10.89 2.28
CA PHE A 62 9.54 -10.73 3.40
C PHE A 62 9.43 -9.34 4.04
N ARG A 63 8.93 -9.37 5.28
CA ARG A 63 9.17 -8.43 6.39
C ARG A 63 9.46 -7.00 5.96
N ALA A 64 8.43 -6.14 6.02
CA ALA A 64 8.63 -4.69 6.00
C ALA A 64 9.89 -4.36 6.80
N ARG A 65 10.88 -3.74 6.14
CA ARG A 65 12.00 -3.10 6.82
C ARG A 65 11.40 -1.99 7.68
N ALA A 66 10.93 -2.37 8.86
CA ALA A 66 10.66 -1.45 9.93
C ALA A 66 11.99 -0.72 10.16
N GLU A 67 11.93 0.61 10.02
CA GLU A 67 12.88 1.60 10.55
C GLU A 67 14.05 2.13 9.68
N GLU A 68 14.14 1.87 8.37
CA GLU A 68 15.24 2.44 7.52
C GLU A 68 14.78 3.13 6.21
N ALA A 69 13.64 3.82 6.20
CA ALA A 69 13.23 4.64 5.05
C ALA A 69 12.82 6.08 5.42
N LEU A 70 13.10 6.51 6.65
CA LEU A 70 12.90 7.88 7.15
C LEU A 70 14.24 8.59 7.44
N LEU A 71 15.31 8.22 6.74
CA LEU A 71 16.62 8.86 6.85
C LEU A 71 17.24 9.25 5.49
N ASP A 72 16.42 9.51 4.46
CA ASP A 72 16.90 10.10 3.20
C ASP A 72 15.96 11.22 2.70
N LEU A 73 15.45 12.05 3.63
CA LEU A 73 14.94 13.39 3.32
C LEU A 73 15.44 14.40 4.36
N GLU A 74 16.75 14.44 4.57
CA GLU A 74 17.53 15.66 4.84
C GLU A 74 18.86 15.57 4.09
#